data_AF-A0A944YSP6-F1
#
_entry.id   AF-A0A944YSP6-F1
#
_cell.length_a   1.000
_cell.length_b   1.000
_cell.length_c   1.000
_cell.angle_alpha   90.00
_cell.angle_beta   90.00
_cell.angle_gamma   90.00
#
_symmetry.space_group_name_H-M   'P 1'
#
loop_
_entity.id
_entity.type
_entity.pdbx_description
1 polymer ?
#
loop_
_entity_poly.entity_id
_entity_poly.type
_entity_poly.pdbx_seq_one_letter_code
_entity_poly.pdbx_strand_id
1 'polypeptide(L)' 'MGELQDLQIAESSIIYDREGNELYKIFKEKRTYVPFEDISENMINAIIAIEDKRYWENP' A
#
# COMPACT_ATOMS: atom_id res chain seq x y z
N MET A 1 21.83 -3.94 6.18
CA MET A 1 21.23 -3.57 4.87
C MET A 1 20.79 -4.87 4.19
N GLY A 2 19.68 -5.43 4.65
CA GLY A 2 19.27 -6.79 4.26
C GLY A 2 17.79 -7.09 4.50
N GLU A 3 17.06 -6.24 5.24
CA GLU A 3 15.67 -6.51 5.59
C GLU A 3 14.64 -6.05 4.56
N LEU A 4 14.98 -5.12 3.65
CA LEU A 4 14.06 -4.64 2.61
C LEU A 4 13.96 -5.58 1.39
N GLN A 5 14.94 -6.47 1.19
CA GLN A 5 15.01 -7.32 -0.01
C GLN A 5 14.00 -8.47 0.00
N ASP A 6 13.44 -8.80 1.16
CA ASP A 6 12.46 -9.88 1.37
C ASP A 6 11.08 -9.36 1.82
N LEU A 7 10.68 -8.15 1.39
CA LEU A 7 9.32 -7.67 1.60
C LEU A 7 8.32 -8.47 0.75
N GLN A 8 7.88 -9.62 1.29
CA GLN A 8 6.69 -10.30 0.79
C GLN A 8 5.45 -9.55 1.27
N ILE A 9 4.94 -8.65 0.42
CA ILE A 9 3.66 -7.99 0.67
C ILE A 9 2.57 -9.04 0.49
N ALA A 10 1.76 -9.24 1.54
CA ALA A 10 0.58 -10.10 1.45
C ALA A 10 -0.44 -9.45 0.49
N GLU A 11 -0.57 -10.01 -0.70
CA GLU A 11 -1.56 -9.60 -1.70
C GLU A 11 -2.89 -10.34 -1.53
N SER A 12 -3.97 -9.74 -2.04
CA SER A 12 -5.30 -10.31 -2.04
C SER A 12 -5.67 -10.84 -3.43
N SER A 13 -6.29 -12.01 -3.51
CA SER A 13 -6.90 -12.50 -4.75
C SER A 13 -8.33 -11.98 -4.88
N ILE A 14 -8.72 -11.52 -6.06
CA ILE A 14 -10.09 -11.07 -6.37
C ILE A 14 -10.74 -12.08 -7.31
N ILE A 15 -11.96 -12.49 -6.98
CA ILE A 15 -12.79 -13.38 -7.80
C ILE A 15 -13.87 -12.53 -8.47
N TYR A 16 -13.96 -12.60 -9.79
CA TYR A 16 -14.93 -11.87 -10.60
C TYR A 16 -16.03 -12.81 -11.13
N ASP A 17 -17.23 -12.27 -11.34
CA ASP A 17 -18.31 -12.95 -12.07
C ASP A 17 -18.11 -12.88 -13.60
N ARG A 18 -19.08 -13.43 -14.35
CA ARG A 18 -19.04 -13.46 -15.82
C ARG A 18 -19.20 -12.07 -16.47
N GLU A 19 -19.74 -11.11 -15.73
CA GLU A 19 -19.97 -9.73 -16.18
C GLU A 19 -18.80 -8.81 -15.76
N GLY A 20 -17.84 -9.33 -15.00
CA GLY A 20 -16.66 -8.60 -14.51
C GLY A 20 -16.87 -7.93 -13.15
N ASN A 21 -17.95 -8.23 -12.43
CA ASN A 21 -18.16 -7.68 -11.08
C ASN A 21 -17.37 -8.48 -10.04
N GLU A 22 -16.82 -7.81 -9.03
CA GLU A 22 -16.14 -8.46 -7.91
C GLU A 22 -17.15 -9.21 -7.01
N LEU A 23 -16.94 -10.52 -6.83
CA LEU A 23 -17.74 -11.35 -5.94
C LEU A 23 -17.09 -11.50 -4.56
N TYR A 24 -15.79 -11.82 -4.56
CA TYR A 24 -15.06 -12.14 -3.33
C TYR A 24 -13.62 -11.65 -3.39
N LYS A 25 -13.11 -11.24 -2.23
CA LYS A 25 -11.70 -10.94 -2.00
C LYS A 25 -11.15 -11.92 -0.97
N ILE A 26 -10.20 -12.75 -1.38
CA ILE A 26 -9.51 -13.70 -0.50
C ILE A 26 -8.17 -13.07 -0.10
N PHE A 27 -7.93 -12.95 1.19
CA PHE A 27 -6.71 -12.34 1.69
C PHE A 27 -6.28 -12.94 3.03
N LYS A 28 -4.97 -12.98 3.27
CA LYS A 28 -4.40 -13.25 4.60
C LYS A 28 -4.50 -12.00 5.49
N GLU A 29 -4.28 -10.84 4.89
CA GLU A 29 -4.36 -9.53 5.55
C GLU A 29 -5.22 -8.59 4.73
N LYS A 30 -6.07 -7.79 5.39
CA LYS A 30 -6.95 -6.84 4.69
C LYS A 30 -6.16 -5.61 4.23
N ARG A 31 -5.42 -5.77 3.14
CA ARG A 31 -4.62 -4.73 2.50
C ARG A 31 -5.10 -4.46 1.07
N THR A 32 -4.78 -3.26 0.60
CA THR A 32 -4.94 -2.85 -0.79
C THR A 32 -3.62 -2.23 -1.21
N TYR A 33 -3.04 -2.74 -2.29
CA TYR A 33 -1.89 -2.10 -2.90
C TYR A 33 -2.34 -0.78 -3.54
N VAL A 34 -1.62 0.30 -3.25
CA VAL A 34 -1.88 1.64 -3.80
C VAL A 34 -0.55 2.15 -4.35
N PRO A 35 -0.45 2.46 -5.66
CA PRO A 35 0.71 3.13 -6.23
C PRO A 35 0.98 4.46 -5.50
N PHE A 36 2.24 4.84 -5.36
CA PHE A 36 2.62 6.03 -4.58
C PHE A 36 1.96 7.30 -5.13
N GLU A 37 1.89 7.42 -6.45
CA GLU A 37 1.27 8.51 -7.20
C GLU A 37 -0.24 8.64 -6.95
N ASP A 38 -0.91 7.56 -6.52
CA ASP A 38 -2.34 7.55 -6.22
C ASP A 38 -2.64 7.93 -4.75
N ILE A 39 -1.61 8.08 -3.91
CA ILE A 39 -1.76 8.49 -2.52
C ILE A 39 -1.94 10.02 -2.47
N SER A 40 -2.98 10.49 -1.78
CA SER A 40 -3.21 11.92 -1.56
C SER A 40 -1.98 12.58 -0.93
N GLU A 41 -1.53 13.71 -1.49
CA GLU A 41 -0.43 14.52 -0.93
C GLU A 41 -0.66 14.88 0.53
N ASN A 42 -1.91 15.16 0.93
CA ASN A 42 -2.25 15.45 2.32
C ASN A 42 -2.00 14.25 3.24
N MET A 43 -2.25 13.03 2.77
CA MET A 43 -1.95 11.81 3.53
C MET A 43 -0.45 11.62 3.68
N ILE A 44 0.31 11.78 2.59
CA ILE A 44 1.77 11.70 2.60
C ILE A 44 2.34 12.72 3.61
N ASN A 45 1.92 13.98 3.50
CA ASN A 45 2.36 15.06 4.37
C ASN A 45 1.98 14.81 5.84
N ALA A 46 0.79 14.26 6.12
CA ALA A 46 0.37 13.94 7.47
C ALA A 46 1.25 12.86 8.12
N ILE A 47 1.55 11.77 7.40
CA ILE A 47 2.42 10.70 7.91
C ILE A 47 3.84 11.22 8.16
N ILE A 48 4.41 11.97 7.20
CA ILE A 48 5.72 12.61 7.36
C ILE A 48 5.73 13.55 8.56
N ALA A 49 4.68 14.35 8.76
CA ALA A 49 4.61 15.28 9.89
C ALA A 49 4.56 14.58 11.26
N ILE A 50 4.03 13.36 11.33
CA ILE A 50 3.91 12.54 12.54
C ILE A 50 5.21 11.78 12.82
N GLU A 51 5.79 11.13 11.82
CA GLU A 51 6.90 10.19 11.98
C GLU A 51 8.27 10.85 11.83
N ASP A 52 8.52 11.58 10.73
CA ASP A 52 9.77 12.32 10.49
C ASP A 52 9.56 13.54 9.59
N LYS A 53 9.49 14.73 10.20
CA LYS A 53 9.29 16.00 9.49
C LYS A 53 10.39 16.35 8.50
N ARG A 54 11.58 15.76 8.64
CA ARG A 54 12.74 16.00 7.78
C ARG A 54 12.97 14.87 6.77
N TYR A 55 11.96 14.01 6.59
CA TYR A 55 12.05 12.84 5.71
C TYR A 55 12.70 13.15 4.35
N TRP A 56 12.33 14.27 3.72
CA TRP A 56 12.84 14.69 2.42
C TRP A 56 14.25 15.32 2.43
N GLU A 57 14.76 15.70 3.61
CA GLU A 57 16.06 16.34 3.79
C GLU A 57 17.15 15.35 4.21
N ASN A 58 16.77 14.12 4.58
CA ASN A 58 17.72 13.07 4.94
C ASN A 58 18.38 12.49 3.67
N PRO A 59 19.72 12.31 3.64
CA PRO A 59 20.46 11.78 2.49
C PRO A 59 20.25 10.29 2.22
#